data_AF-A0A507FES9-F1
#
_entry.id   AF-A0A507FES9-F1
#
_cell.length_a   1.000
_cell.length_b   1.000
_cell.length_c   1.000
_cell.angle_alpha   90.00
_cell.angle_beta   90.00
_cell.angle_gamma   90.00
#
_symmetry.space_group_name_H-M   'P 1'
#
loop_
_entity.id
_entity.type
_entity.pdbx_description
1 polymer ?
#
loop_
_entity_poly.entity_id
_entity_poly.type
_entity_poly.pdbx_seq_one_letter_code
_entity_poly.pdbx_strand_id
1 'polypeptide(L)'
;MATTNHPTSDSAKLSISSAIKPDRFIIYTSPPSALRLSHDIPSDSLTATICESEKTRASIIKNSTSAIRSFFSISKVSPNRLIYVTAGLAFDAASPKPFGGPKTHPGYAEFEGTTVASLLHYLVEASFKRYWTYRGREALDFVVRCVNQARELQYAGNADVLNELMLKGMKKAGHIPWNALVTIPEALRHRQETRSDAAISEVHFTPRLSPSKRPV
;
A
#
# COMPACT_ATOMS: atom_id res chain seq x y z
N MET A 1 -42.97 -69.77 -13.59
CA MET A 1 -43.35 -69.16 -12.30
C MET A 1 -42.85 -67.71 -12.36
N ALA A 2 -43.66 -66.76 -12.83
CA ALA A 2 -44.80 -66.10 -12.17
C ALA A 2 -44.35 -64.96 -11.21
N THR A 3 -44.61 -63.71 -11.67
CA THR A 3 -45.05 -62.50 -10.94
C THR A 3 -44.26 -62.04 -9.68
N THR A 4 -43.89 -60.78 -9.50
CA THR A 4 -44.79 -59.62 -9.29
C THR A 4 -44.02 -58.28 -9.29
N ASN A 5 -44.63 -57.25 -9.89
CA ASN A 5 -44.41 -55.84 -9.56
C ASN A 5 -45.18 -55.48 -8.27
N HIS A 6 -44.65 -54.60 -7.42
CA HIS A 6 -45.37 -53.40 -6.93
C HIS A 6 -44.41 -52.41 -6.21
N PRO A 7 -44.75 -51.10 -6.18
CA PRO A 7 -43.92 -49.96 -5.80
C PRO A 7 -44.29 -49.37 -4.43
N THR A 8 -43.43 -48.50 -3.91
CA THR A 8 -43.67 -47.39 -2.94
C THR A 8 -42.28 -46.77 -2.69
N SER A 9 -42.02 -45.48 -2.58
CA SER A 9 -42.75 -44.43 -1.88
C SER A 9 -42.26 -43.08 -2.40
N ASP A 10 -43.21 -42.17 -2.58
CA ASP A 10 -42.95 -40.74 -2.64
C ASP A 10 -42.09 -40.29 -1.46
N SER A 11 -41.04 -39.53 -1.74
CA SER A 11 -40.51 -38.58 -0.78
C SER A 11 -40.20 -37.30 -1.54
N ALA A 12 -41.16 -36.40 -1.48
CA ALA A 12 -41.04 -35.03 -1.89
C ALA A 12 -39.86 -34.38 -1.16
N LYS A 13 -38.72 -34.23 -1.85
CA LYS A 13 -37.67 -33.31 -1.44
C LYS A 13 -37.78 -32.07 -2.32
N LEU A 14 -38.47 -31.07 -1.77
CA LEU A 14 -38.40 -29.68 -2.18
C LEU A 14 -36.91 -29.27 -2.21
N SER A 15 -36.26 -29.33 -3.37
CA SER A 15 -35.01 -28.61 -3.55
C SER A 15 -35.40 -27.14 -3.72
N ILE A 16 -35.20 -26.39 -2.63
CA ILE A 16 -35.26 -24.94 -2.63
C ILE A 16 -34.21 -24.48 -3.64
N SER A 17 -34.66 -24.21 -4.85
CA SER A 17 -33.92 -23.43 -5.84
C SER A 17 -33.73 -22.05 -5.25
N SER A 18 -32.66 -21.89 -4.48
CA SER A 18 -32.11 -20.58 -4.15
C SER A 18 -31.54 -20.01 -5.45
N ALA A 19 -32.42 -19.44 -6.27
CA ALA A 19 -32.05 -18.57 -7.36
C ALA A 19 -31.19 -17.44 -6.77
N ILE A 20 -29.88 -17.59 -6.90
CA ILE A 20 -28.90 -16.53 -6.65
C ILE A 20 -29.33 -15.39 -7.57
N LYS A 21 -29.95 -14.35 -7.00
CA LYS A 21 -30.31 -13.15 -7.74
C LYS A 21 -29.00 -12.61 -8.33
N PRO A 22 -28.91 -12.42 -9.66
CA PRO A 22 -27.73 -11.80 -10.24
C PRO A 22 -27.56 -10.42 -9.62
N ASP A 23 -26.32 -10.15 -9.20
CA ASP A 23 -25.87 -8.89 -8.60
C ASP A 23 -26.55 -7.70 -9.26
N ARG A 24 -27.29 -6.93 -8.46
CA ARG A 24 -27.78 -5.62 -8.88
C ARG A 24 -26.56 -4.77 -9.22
N PHE A 25 -26.42 -4.41 -10.49
CA PHE A 25 -25.48 -3.37 -10.90
C PHE A 25 -25.87 -2.06 -10.21
N ILE A 26 -25.09 -1.65 -9.20
CA ILE A 26 -25.24 -0.33 -8.59
C ILE A 26 -24.68 0.68 -9.60
N ILE A 27 -25.58 1.38 -10.29
CA ILE A 27 -25.20 2.49 -11.17
C ILE A 27 -24.93 3.70 -10.26
N TYR A 28 -23.64 4.00 -10.05
CA TYR A 28 -23.23 5.20 -9.34
C TYR A 28 -23.42 6.42 -10.25
N THR A 29 -24.34 7.30 -9.88
CA THR A 29 -24.66 8.51 -10.64
C THR A 29 -23.64 9.64 -10.45
N SER A 30 -22.91 9.64 -9.33
CA SER A 30 -21.88 10.63 -9.04
C SER A 30 -20.45 10.13 -9.38
N PRO A 31 -19.57 11.00 -9.91
CA PRO A 31 -18.15 10.67 -10.04
C PRO A 31 -17.52 10.48 -8.65
N PRO A 32 -16.46 9.65 -8.53
CA PRO A 32 -15.83 9.43 -7.24
C PRO A 32 -15.10 10.71 -6.84
N SER A 33 -15.07 11.02 -5.55
CA SER A 33 -14.22 12.11 -5.05
C SER A 33 -12.80 11.90 -5.55
N ALA A 34 -12.15 12.95 -6.06
CA ALA A 34 -10.75 12.88 -6.42
C ALA A 34 -9.96 12.72 -5.12
N LEU A 35 -9.27 11.58 -4.96
CA LEU A 35 -8.42 11.28 -3.82
C LEU A 35 -6.96 11.37 -4.25
N ARG A 36 -6.08 11.72 -3.32
CA ARG A 36 -4.63 11.74 -3.49
C ARG A 36 -3.95 11.26 -2.21
N LEU A 37 -2.80 10.61 -2.34
CA LEU A 37 -1.95 10.32 -1.19
C LEU A 37 -1.13 11.56 -0.81
N SER A 38 -1.11 11.89 0.48
CA SER A 38 -0.32 12.98 1.02
C SER A 38 0.36 12.57 2.31
N HIS A 39 1.53 13.16 2.58
CA HIS A 39 2.18 13.04 3.88
C HIS A 39 1.55 14.07 4.81
N ASP A 40 0.85 13.57 5.83
CA ASP A 40 0.34 14.38 6.92
C ASP A 40 1.46 14.60 7.94
N ILE A 41 2.04 15.80 7.92
CA ILE A 41 3.19 16.18 8.75
C ILE A 41 2.85 16.07 10.25
N PRO A 42 1.71 16.60 10.76
CA PRO A 42 1.32 16.47 12.16
C PRO A 42 1.28 15.04 12.71
N SER A 43 0.69 14.10 11.96
CA SER A 43 0.58 12.69 12.37
C SER A 43 1.78 11.84 11.96
N ASP A 44 2.73 12.45 11.26
CA ASP A 44 3.86 11.82 10.61
C ASP A 44 3.49 10.55 9.81
N SER A 45 2.34 10.60 9.12
CA SER A 45 1.76 9.45 8.43
C SER A 45 1.35 9.78 7.00
N LEU A 46 1.38 8.79 6.13
CA LEU A 46 0.77 8.90 4.82
C LEU A 46 -0.74 8.70 4.96
N THR A 47 -1.53 9.55 4.29
CA THR A 47 -3.00 9.46 4.30
C THR A 47 -3.56 9.63 2.88
N ALA A 48 -4.79 9.16 2.66
CA ALA A 48 -5.54 9.42 1.43
C ALA A 48 -6.56 10.53 1.68
N THR A 49 -6.36 11.68 1.03
CA THR A 49 -7.14 12.91 1.23
C THR A 49 -7.90 13.29 -0.03
N ILE A 50 -9.03 13.96 0.13
CA ILE A 50 -9.77 14.56 -0.99
C ILE A 50 -8.94 15.69 -1.60
N CYS A 51 -8.90 15.76 -2.93
CA CYS A 51 -8.18 16.78 -3.68
C CYS A 51 -9.10 17.39 -4.74
N GLU A 52 -9.49 18.65 -4.56
CA GLU A 52 -10.38 19.36 -5.48
C GLU A 52 -9.64 20.02 -6.66
N SER A 53 -8.32 20.18 -6.56
CA SER A 53 -7.50 20.90 -7.54
C SER A 53 -6.89 20.00 -8.62
N GLU A 54 -6.81 18.69 -8.41
CA GLU A 54 -6.20 17.77 -9.36
C GLU A 54 -7.19 17.26 -10.40
N LYS A 55 -6.99 17.70 -11.65
CA LYS A 55 -7.95 17.46 -12.73
C LYS A 55 -7.72 16.14 -13.47
N THR A 56 -6.55 15.50 -13.35
CA THR A 56 -6.21 14.31 -14.15
C THR A 56 -5.77 13.11 -13.32
N ARG A 57 -6.09 11.91 -13.80
CA ARG A 57 -5.63 10.65 -13.22
C ARG A 57 -4.10 10.57 -13.17
N ALA A 58 -3.43 11.04 -14.22
CA ALA A 58 -1.98 11.07 -14.29
C ALA A 58 -1.36 11.98 -13.22
N SER A 59 -1.92 13.17 -12.98
CA SER A 59 -1.46 14.06 -11.90
C SER A 59 -1.65 13.43 -10.52
N ILE A 60 -2.79 12.77 -10.28
CA ILE A 60 -3.07 12.09 -9.00
C ILE A 60 -2.03 11.01 -8.72
N ILE A 61 -1.75 10.15 -9.71
CA ILE A 61 -0.76 9.07 -9.58
C ILE A 61 0.64 9.64 -9.36
N LYS A 62 1.06 10.63 -10.17
CA LYS A 62 2.37 11.28 -10.06
C LYS A 62 2.58 11.92 -8.69
N ASN A 63 1.59 12.67 -8.21
CA ASN A 63 1.69 13.39 -6.94
C ASN A 63 1.64 12.42 -5.74
N SER A 64 0.78 11.40 -5.79
CA SER A 64 0.72 10.34 -4.78
C SER A 64 2.02 9.53 -4.71
N THR A 65 2.61 9.21 -5.87
CA THR A 65 3.92 8.55 -5.95
C THR A 65 5.02 9.43 -5.34
N SER A 66 4.98 10.73 -5.62
CA SER A 66 5.95 11.70 -5.08
C SER A 66 5.79 11.87 -3.57
N ALA A 67 4.56 11.84 -3.05
CA ALA A 67 4.28 11.90 -1.63
C ALA A 67 4.88 10.70 -0.89
N ILE A 68 4.72 9.47 -1.40
CA ILE A 68 5.34 8.27 -0.80
C ILE A 68 6.87 8.38 -0.81
N ARG A 69 7.47 8.82 -1.92
CA ARG A 69 8.93 8.99 -2.00
C ARG A 69 9.43 10.02 -1.00
N SER A 70 8.71 11.14 -0.86
CA SER A 70 9.06 12.20 0.10
C SER A 70 8.94 11.69 1.53
N PHE A 71 7.85 10.98 1.84
CA PHE A 71 7.62 10.33 3.13
C PHE A 71 8.77 9.38 3.52
N PHE A 72 9.21 8.54 2.57
CA PHE A 72 10.35 7.65 2.80
C PHE A 72 11.70 8.34 2.83
N SER A 73 11.86 9.51 2.21
CA SER A 73 13.14 10.24 2.21
C SER A 73 13.53 10.83 3.57
N ILE A 74 12.61 10.84 4.54
CA ILE A 74 12.85 11.29 5.91
C ILE A 74 13.70 10.27 6.69
N SER A 75 13.67 9.01 6.28
CA SER A 75 14.47 7.94 6.88
C SER A 75 15.95 8.02 6.49
N LYS A 76 16.83 7.49 7.35
CA LYS A 76 18.27 7.33 7.08
C LYS A 76 18.60 6.22 6.07
N VAL A 77 17.62 5.39 5.68
CA VAL A 77 17.80 4.38 4.62
C VAL A 77 17.32 4.88 3.27
N SER A 78 17.76 4.22 2.20
CA SER A 78 17.28 4.52 0.86
C SER A 78 15.75 4.34 0.77
N PRO A 79 15.01 5.27 0.16
CA PRO A 79 13.59 5.10 -0.12
C PRO A 79 13.29 3.81 -0.89
N ASN A 80 14.23 3.35 -1.72
CA ASN A 80 14.08 2.10 -2.48
C ASN A 80 13.97 0.88 -1.57
N ARG A 81 14.67 0.87 -0.43
CA ARG A 81 14.54 -0.20 0.58
C ARG A 81 13.12 -0.26 1.10
N LEU A 82 12.54 0.89 1.48
CA LEU A 82 11.19 0.97 2.03
C LEU A 82 10.11 0.66 0.98
N ILE A 83 10.34 0.99 -0.30
CA ILE A 83 9.47 0.57 -1.41
C ILE A 83 9.46 -0.96 -1.54
N TYR A 84 10.61 -1.62 -1.46
CA TYR A 84 10.66 -3.08 -1.48
C TYR A 84 10.00 -3.71 -0.25
N VAL A 85 10.22 -3.16 0.95
CA VAL A 85 9.52 -3.61 2.16
C VAL A 85 7.99 -3.47 1.99
N THR A 86 7.54 -2.33 1.45
CA THR A 86 6.12 -2.09 1.13
C THR A 86 5.59 -3.16 0.18
N ALA A 87 6.32 -3.49 -0.88
CA ALA A 87 5.95 -4.56 -1.80
C ALA A 87 5.93 -5.94 -1.11
N GLY A 88 6.87 -6.23 -0.20
CA GLY A 88 6.88 -7.47 0.58
C GLY A 88 5.68 -7.62 1.51
N LEU A 89 5.19 -6.51 2.06
CA LEU A 89 3.94 -6.43 2.83
C LEU A 89 2.71 -6.56 1.93
N ALA A 90 2.70 -5.87 0.79
CA ALA A 90 1.53 -5.79 -0.08
C ALA A 90 1.31 -7.06 -0.90
N PHE A 91 2.37 -7.72 -1.38
CA PHE A 91 2.32 -8.87 -2.29
C PHE A 91 2.19 -10.18 -1.52
N ASP A 92 1.03 -10.35 -0.91
CA ASP A 92 0.64 -11.53 -0.16
C ASP A 92 -0.68 -12.13 -0.69
N ALA A 93 -0.86 -13.44 -0.57
CA ALA A 93 -2.06 -14.10 -1.06
C ALA A 93 -3.33 -13.59 -0.36
N ALA A 94 -3.22 -13.20 0.91
CA ALA A 94 -4.32 -12.65 1.71
C ALA A 94 -4.59 -11.15 1.47
N SER A 95 -3.74 -10.46 0.70
CA SER A 95 -3.93 -9.04 0.41
C SER A 95 -5.18 -8.79 -0.46
N PRO A 96 -5.79 -7.60 -0.36
CA PRO A 96 -6.90 -7.25 -1.23
C PRO A 96 -6.45 -7.18 -2.69
N LYS A 97 -7.39 -7.34 -3.62
CA LYS A 97 -7.14 -7.07 -5.04
C LYS A 97 -6.74 -5.60 -5.21
N PRO A 98 -5.74 -5.27 -6.04
CA PRO A 98 -5.10 -6.12 -7.03
C PRO A 98 -3.80 -6.75 -6.54
N PHE A 99 -3.48 -6.72 -5.24
CA PHE A 99 -2.15 -7.14 -4.76
C PHE A 99 -2.10 -8.62 -4.36
N GLY A 100 -3.20 -9.13 -3.80
CA GLY A 100 -3.31 -10.54 -3.45
C GLY A 100 -3.99 -11.40 -4.49
N GLY A 101 -4.01 -12.69 -4.22
CA GLY A 101 -4.45 -13.72 -5.15
C GLY A 101 -3.81 -15.08 -4.88
N PRO A 102 -4.35 -16.15 -5.45
CA PRO A 102 -3.78 -17.49 -5.32
C PRO A 102 -2.38 -17.55 -5.94
N LYS A 103 -1.56 -18.54 -5.53
CA LYS A 103 -0.19 -18.71 -6.05
C LYS A 103 -0.10 -18.83 -7.57
N THR A 104 -1.14 -19.38 -8.22
CA THR A 104 -1.24 -19.55 -9.68
C THR A 104 -1.55 -18.24 -10.42
N HIS A 105 -2.25 -17.32 -9.76
CA HIS A 105 -2.62 -16.00 -10.31
C HIS A 105 -2.45 -14.93 -9.23
N PRO A 106 -1.21 -14.62 -8.84
CA PRO A 106 -0.98 -13.58 -7.85
C PRO A 106 -1.44 -12.23 -8.40
N GLY A 107 -1.96 -11.37 -7.54
CA GLY A 107 -2.49 -10.08 -7.97
C GLY A 107 -1.45 -9.18 -8.64
N TYR A 108 -0.19 -9.27 -8.20
CA TYR A 108 0.94 -8.55 -8.77
C TYR A 108 1.51 -9.18 -10.07
N ALA A 109 0.83 -10.18 -10.66
CA ALA A 109 1.27 -10.79 -11.93
C ALA A 109 1.28 -9.81 -13.10
N GLU A 110 0.47 -8.73 -13.03
CA GLU A 110 0.41 -7.68 -14.06
C GLU A 110 1.60 -6.71 -14.00
N PHE A 111 2.49 -6.83 -13.00
CA PHE A 111 3.67 -5.98 -12.89
C PHE A 111 4.83 -6.52 -13.73
N GLU A 112 5.24 -5.75 -14.75
CA GLU A 112 6.36 -6.08 -15.65
C GLU A 112 7.55 -5.09 -15.55
N GLY A 113 7.51 -4.19 -14.57
CA GLY A 113 8.57 -3.18 -14.41
C GLY A 113 9.88 -3.79 -13.91
N THR A 114 11.00 -3.19 -14.31
CA THR A 114 12.36 -3.63 -13.90
C THR A 114 13.02 -2.70 -12.88
N THR A 115 12.33 -1.62 -12.50
CA THR A 115 12.89 -0.58 -11.61
C THR A 115 12.03 -0.40 -10.36
N VAL A 116 12.66 0.06 -9.28
CA VAL A 116 11.95 0.39 -8.03
C VAL A 116 10.95 1.53 -8.24
N ALA A 117 11.25 2.46 -9.14
CA ALA A 117 10.34 3.54 -9.50
C ALA A 117 9.08 3.02 -10.19
N SER A 118 9.22 2.08 -11.15
CA SER A 118 8.07 1.42 -11.79
C SER A 118 7.25 0.59 -10.80
N LEU A 119 7.91 -0.06 -9.82
CA LEU A 119 7.23 -0.81 -8.77
C LEU A 119 6.36 0.09 -7.89
N LEU A 120 6.90 1.22 -7.45
CA LEU A 120 6.11 2.19 -6.69
C LEU A 120 4.96 2.77 -7.52
N HIS A 121 5.22 3.12 -8.78
CA HIS A 121 4.19 3.59 -9.69
C HIS A 121 3.05 2.57 -9.82
N TYR A 122 3.39 1.30 -10.02
CA TYR A 122 2.41 0.22 -10.12
C TYR A 122 1.55 0.09 -8.85
N LEU A 123 2.17 0.10 -7.65
CA LEU A 123 1.43 0.03 -6.39
C LEU A 123 0.38 1.14 -6.28
N VAL A 124 0.76 2.37 -6.64
CA VAL A 124 -0.13 3.54 -6.61
C VAL A 124 -1.21 3.45 -7.69
N GLU A 125 -0.80 3.22 -8.94
CA GLU A 125 -1.68 3.16 -10.09
C GLU A 125 -2.72 2.05 -9.96
N ALA A 126 -2.32 0.85 -9.54
CA ALA A 126 -3.22 -0.28 -9.39
C ALA A 126 -4.27 -0.04 -8.30
N SER A 127 -3.90 0.60 -7.18
CA SER A 127 -4.85 1.05 -6.15
C SER A 127 -5.85 2.07 -6.68
N PHE A 128 -5.38 3.09 -7.40
CA PHE A 128 -6.27 4.12 -7.96
C PHE A 128 -7.17 3.57 -9.07
N LYS A 129 -6.66 2.66 -9.91
CA LYS A 129 -7.45 1.95 -10.92
C LYS A 129 -8.60 1.20 -10.24
N ARG A 130 -8.34 0.45 -9.17
CA ARG A 130 -9.39 -0.21 -8.38
C ARG A 130 -10.40 0.80 -7.80
N TYR A 131 -9.92 1.90 -7.23
CA TYR A 131 -10.78 2.95 -6.68
C TYR A 131 -11.71 3.55 -7.74
N TRP A 132 -11.19 3.91 -8.90
CA TRP A 132 -11.99 4.50 -9.98
C TRP A 132 -12.96 3.50 -10.61
N THR A 133 -12.56 2.23 -10.77
CA THR A 133 -13.40 1.19 -11.37
C THR A 133 -14.50 0.70 -10.44
N TYR A 134 -14.20 0.45 -9.16
CA TYR A 134 -15.12 -0.22 -8.23
C TYR A 134 -15.66 0.71 -7.14
N ARG A 135 -15.23 1.96 -7.09
CA ARG A 135 -15.64 2.97 -6.09
C ARG A 135 -15.32 2.58 -4.63
N GLY A 136 -14.47 1.59 -4.43
CA GLY A 136 -13.97 1.15 -3.12
C GLY A 136 -12.58 1.69 -2.84
N ARG A 137 -12.35 2.15 -1.61
CA ARG A 137 -11.03 2.65 -1.15
C ARG A 137 -10.09 1.57 -0.63
N GLU A 138 -10.56 0.33 -0.50
CA GLU A 138 -9.86 -0.75 0.19
C GLU A 138 -8.41 -0.94 -0.29
N ALA A 139 -8.17 -1.00 -1.61
CA ALA A 139 -6.83 -1.15 -2.17
C ALA A 139 -5.94 0.08 -1.90
N LEU A 140 -6.52 1.28 -1.88
CA LEU A 140 -5.81 2.52 -1.59
C LEU A 140 -5.41 2.58 -0.12
N ASP A 141 -6.37 2.36 0.78
CA ASP A 141 -6.14 2.36 2.23
C ASP A 141 -5.17 1.24 2.64
N PHE A 142 -5.22 0.09 1.94
CA PHE A 142 -4.27 -1.00 2.12
C PHE A 142 -2.83 -0.58 1.78
N VAL A 143 -2.60 0.05 0.62
CA VAL A 143 -1.24 0.53 0.25
C VAL A 143 -0.76 1.59 1.23
N VAL A 144 -1.63 2.52 1.63
CA VAL A 144 -1.30 3.51 2.66
C VAL A 144 -0.83 2.84 3.95
N ARG A 145 -1.57 1.81 4.41
CA ARG A 145 -1.20 1.04 5.59
C ARG A 145 0.14 0.33 5.42
N CYS A 146 0.40 -0.32 4.28
CA CYS A 146 1.69 -0.97 4.01
C CYS A 146 2.85 0.03 4.00
N VAL A 147 2.66 1.22 3.42
CA VAL A 147 3.67 2.29 3.39
C VAL A 147 4.00 2.78 4.80
N ASN A 148 2.97 3.09 5.59
CA ASN A 148 3.15 3.50 6.99
C ASN A 148 3.84 2.39 7.80
N GLN A 149 3.36 1.14 7.66
CA GLN A 149 3.95 -0.01 8.36
C GLN A 149 5.41 -0.25 7.97
N ALA A 150 5.79 -0.08 6.71
CA ALA A 150 7.18 -0.21 6.28
C ALA A 150 8.10 0.80 7.01
N ARG A 151 7.61 2.03 7.24
CA ARG A 151 8.35 3.06 7.97
C ARG A 151 8.38 2.78 9.48
N GLU A 152 7.26 2.35 10.07
CA GLU A 152 7.22 1.97 11.48
C GLU A 152 8.15 0.78 11.78
N LEU A 153 8.18 -0.24 10.91
CA LEU A 153 9.13 -1.35 11.03
C LEU A 153 10.58 -0.89 10.94
N GLN A 154 10.86 0.12 10.10
CA GLN A 154 12.19 0.70 9.98
C GLN A 154 12.61 1.39 11.29
N TYR A 155 11.71 2.12 11.96
CA TYR A 155 11.98 2.72 13.28
C TYR A 155 12.02 1.70 14.42
N ALA A 156 11.31 0.59 14.32
CA ALA A 156 11.40 -0.51 15.28
C ALA A 156 12.77 -1.19 15.27
N GLY A 157 13.57 -1.02 14.21
CA GLY A 157 14.98 -1.42 14.16
C GLY A 157 15.24 -2.93 14.02
N ASN A 158 14.21 -3.75 13.76
CA ASN A 158 14.42 -5.18 13.51
C ASN A 158 14.93 -5.40 12.07
N ALA A 159 16.26 -5.44 11.93
CA ALA A 159 16.93 -5.57 10.65
C ALA A 159 16.57 -6.86 9.91
N ASP A 160 16.38 -7.97 10.62
CA ASP A 160 16.08 -9.28 10.03
C ASP A 160 14.71 -9.29 9.37
N VAL A 161 13.68 -8.82 10.09
CA VAL A 161 12.31 -8.69 9.54
C VAL A 161 12.30 -7.76 8.33
N LEU A 162 13.01 -6.63 8.40
CA LEU A 162 13.08 -5.70 7.27
C LEU A 162 13.83 -6.30 6.07
N ASN A 163 14.90 -7.04 6.31
CA ASN A 163 15.65 -7.72 5.24
C ASN A 163 14.81 -8.81 4.59
N GLU A 164 14.08 -9.60 5.38
CA GLU A 164 13.16 -10.62 4.89
C GLU A 164 12.06 -9.99 4.02
N LEU A 165 11.39 -8.95 4.50
CA LEU A 165 10.34 -8.25 3.77
C LEU A 165 10.87 -7.59 2.50
N MET A 166 12.03 -6.93 2.58
CA MET A 166 12.68 -6.32 1.42
C MET A 166 13.01 -7.39 0.36
N LEU A 167 13.65 -8.49 0.74
CA LEU A 167 13.98 -9.59 -0.18
C LEU A 167 12.72 -10.25 -0.76
N LYS A 168 11.67 -10.42 0.05
CA LYS A 168 10.35 -10.88 -0.43
C LYS A 168 9.82 -9.92 -1.50
N GLY A 169 9.85 -8.61 -1.25
CA GLY A 169 9.43 -7.60 -2.22
C GLY A 169 10.23 -7.63 -3.51
N MET A 170 11.56 -7.73 -3.43
CA MET A 170 12.44 -7.84 -4.60
C MET A 170 12.13 -9.10 -5.43
N LYS A 171 11.94 -10.25 -4.77
CA LYS A 171 11.58 -11.52 -5.42
C LYS A 171 10.21 -11.47 -6.10
N LYS A 172 9.22 -10.89 -5.41
CA LYS A 172 7.83 -10.80 -5.89
C LYS A 172 7.70 -9.80 -7.05
N ALA A 173 8.52 -8.75 -7.05
CA ALA A 173 8.64 -7.81 -8.16
C ALA A 173 9.48 -8.35 -9.34
N GLY A 174 10.06 -9.56 -9.24
CA GLY A 174 10.91 -10.12 -10.28
C GLY A 174 12.27 -9.42 -10.45
N HIS A 175 12.66 -8.53 -9.53
CA HIS A 175 13.93 -7.80 -9.60
C HIS A 175 15.13 -8.68 -9.17
N ILE A 176 14.87 -9.79 -8.48
CA ILE A 176 15.87 -10.83 -8.17
C ILE A 176 15.26 -12.23 -8.31
N PRO A 177 16.08 -13.28 -8.53
CA PRO A 177 15.60 -14.65 -8.63
C PRO A 177 15.06 -15.18 -7.29
N TRP A 178 14.10 -16.11 -7.34
CA TRP A 178 13.52 -16.73 -6.14
C TRP A 178 14.51 -17.58 -5.34
N ASN A 179 15.34 -18.35 -6.04
CA ASN A 179 16.19 -19.41 -5.48
C ASN A 179 17.68 -19.07 -5.52
N ALA A 180 18.05 -17.81 -5.71
CA ALA A 180 19.44 -17.38 -5.71
C ALA A 180 19.89 -16.90 -4.32
N LEU A 181 21.14 -17.18 -3.98
CA LEU A 181 21.83 -16.46 -2.92
C LEU A 181 22.07 -15.02 -3.42
N VAL A 182 21.43 -14.05 -2.77
CA VAL A 182 21.52 -12.64 -3.14
C VAL A 182 22.15 -11.86 -2.01
N THR A 183 23.27 -11.21 -2.30
CA THR A 183 23.87 -10.24 -1.40
C THR A 183 23.09 -8.94 -1.47
N ILE A 184 22.67 -8.41 -0.32
CA ILE A 184 21.99 -7.12 -0.25
C ILE A 184 22.97 -6.01 -0.68
N PRO A 185 22.66 -5.25 -1.74
CA PRO A 185 23.50 -4.13 -2.17
C PRO A 185 23.66 -3.09 -1.07
N GLU A 186 24.82 -2.42 -1.00
CA GLU A 186 25.14 -1.43 0.02
C GLU A 186 24.05 -0.36 0.17
N ALA A 187 23.55 0.16 -0.96
CA ALA A 187 22.51 1.19 -0.98
C ALA A 187 21.16 0.72 -0.39
N LEU A 188 20.94 -0.58 -0.25
CA LEU A 188 19.73 -1.19 0.30
C LEU A 188 19.94 -1.77 1.70
N ARG A 189 21.14 -1.67 2.29
CA ARG A 189 21.39 -2.20 3.65
C ARG A 189 20.57 -1.44 4.68
N HIS A 190 20.18 -2.16 5.73
CA HIS A 190 19.55 -1.52 6.89
C HIS A 190 20.53 -0.57 7.56
N ARG A 191 20.02 0.55 8.03
CA ARG A 191 20.72 1.46 8.93
C ARG A 191 19.80 1.71 10.10
N GLN A 192 20.31 1.49 11.30
CA GLN A 192 19.54 1.71 12.51
C GLN A 192 19.24 3.19 12.64
N GLU A 193 17.99 3.50 12.93
CA GLU A 193 17.54 4.85 13.23
C GLU A 193 16.47 4.78 14.31
N THR A 194 16.51 5.71 15.23
CA THR A 194 15.48 5.92 16.22
C THR A 194 14.48 6.92 15.68
N ARG A 195 13.20 6.73 15.99
CA ARG A 195 12.22 7.80 15.82
C ARG A 195 12.69 8.95 16.69
N SER A 196 12.97 10.10 16.07
CA SER A 196 13.25 11.29 16.85
C SER A 196 11.94 11.67 17.54
N ASP A 197 11.85 11.51 18.86
CA ASP A 197 10.77 12.07 19.69
C ASP A 197 10.84 13.61 19.77
N ALA A 198 11.29 14.25 18.68
CA ALA A 198 11.43 15.70 18.58
C ALA A 198 10.05 16.35 18.37
N ALA A 199 9.14 16.10 19.31
CA ALA A 199 8.42 17.21 19.87
C ALA A 199 9.49 18.15 20.50
N ILE A 200 9.65 19.34 19.92
CA ILE A 200 10.31 20.48 20.56
C ILE A 200 11.83 20.32 20.74
N SER A 201 12.59 20.43 19.65
CA SER A 201 13.88 21.13 19.75
C SER A 201 13.72 22.48 19.07
N GLU A 202 12.82 23.30 19.62
CA GLU A 202 12.71 24.70 19.27
C GLU A 202 14.01 25.38 19.73
N VAL A 203 14.86 25.76 18.77
CA VAL A 203 16.02 26.58 19.06
C VAL A 203 15.51 28.00 19.31
N HIS A 204 15.28 28.35 20.57
CA HIS A 204 14.99 29.73 20.94
C HIS A 204 16.26 30.57 20.79
N PHE A 205 16.30 31.41 19.76
CA PHE A 205 17.32 32.44 19.64
C PHE A 205 17.02 33.55 20.65
N THR A 206 17.92 33.76 21.62
CA THR A 206 17.83 34.89 22.55
C THR A 206 17.90 36.20 21.75
N PRO A 207 16.87 37.08 21.79
CA PRO A 207 16.95 38.39 21.17
C PRO A 207 18.07 39.20 21.83
N ARG A 208 18.98 39.76 21.03
CA ARG A 208 20.01 40.67 21.55
C ARG A 208 19.31 41.93 22.07
N LEU A 209 19.45 42.21 23.37
CA LEU A 209 19.06 43.49 23.96
C LEU A 209 19.83 44.60 23.25
N SER A 210 19.11 45.47 22.53
CA SER A 210 19.69 46.68 21.97
C SER A 210 20.08 47.63 23.11
N PRO A 211 21.21 48.35 22.99
CA PRO A 211 21.62 49.30 24.02
C PRO A 211 20.58 50.39 24.19
N SER A 212 20.02 50.51 25.40
CA SER A 212 19.19 51.64 25.80
C SER A 212 20.00 52.93 25.64
N LYS A 213 19.59 53.79 24.71
CA LYS A 213 20.08 55.18 24.66
C LYS A 213 19.53 55.89 25.90
N ARG A 214 20.42 56.30 26.80
CA ARG A 214 20.07 57.21 27.89
C ARG A 214 19.66 58.56 27.30
N PRO A 215 18.56 59.17 27.75
CA PRO A 215 18.23 60.54 27.38
C PRO A 215 19.20 61.51 28.07
N VAL A 216 19.67 62.49 27.30
CA VAL A 216 20.29 63.73 27.78
C VAL A 216 19.24 64.83 27.63
#